data_AF-A0A1I2RBR3-F1
#
_entry.id   AF-A0A1I2RBR3-F1
#
_cell.length_a   1.000
_cell.length_b   1.000
_cell.length_c   1.000
_cell.angle_alpha   90.00
_cell.angle_beta   90.00
_cell.angle_gamma   90.00
#
_symmetry.space_group_name_H-M   'P 1'
#
loop_
_entity.id
_entity.type
_entity.pdbx_description
1 polymer ?
#
loop_
_entity_poly.entity_id
_entity_poly.type
_entity_poly.pdbx_seq_one_letter_code
_entity_poly.pdbx_strand_id
1 'polypeptide(L)'
;MEERARAAAEASRAKTSDSDALRQNYVTPGLAGQQISTVDNSRTFAPNIACQKTATMMEVLVQPASSGDLGKVTIARDTDLDGTVDSTANLPVPVSGICANGVVSCEPGSWNNCSFFRWDVDAAKKLKLTSVDMPKLAGCYCLNNSCGTNLAWGNMASVLRDLGGGMIGALTTADPRYGVAEALIDGPSIRYVGAQSTACSTNPDLPQTAYRANPAAIASDAYSASTSNSVFQALKGSAIGNGTALAFRHCSIERRVTVLKPSAEDIISRTAGGYWTIQNGSSFDFLMGSPADNSLAGGRCTLVDFRMTLHVTDPDRIVDARLAEFFADDWAQVRIDGQLIGSGASAWTTLGLPPSKCELKKTFYSYPNLDLQPYLTAGDHEIWLRVAVASGGEGFARVHVDVDNSCKTLEQVVDGCGAIASDPQCRLDSELVDGVQTWINGVATGLRPLPQTRILGGPSCPTDLTLDFFLKDRAYRCTVDDTPKPDTSRGAYIIDHSTETMLADRTLQSDGSYATSTRAFTLPDRGSVPACEPVCKTRAPKANSEAAPDGVVGAKQNLPTGYDTFFHACTADNQCPAGPGEEVVSACGCLDDFPEAVVMMQTVRLAGADMVCTGSVQ
;
A
#
# COMPACT_ATOMS: atom_id res chain seq x y z
N MET A 1 -12.27 -5.07 61.03
CA MET A 1 -11.76 -4.81 59.66
C MET A 1 -10.54 -3.89 59.72
N GLU A 2 -10.62 -2.82 60.50
CA GLU A 2 -9.56 -1.84 60.75
C GLU A 2 -8.24 -2.45 61.26
N GLU A 3 -8.30 -3.36 62.24
CA GLU A 3 -7.11 -4.04 62.77
C GLU A 3 -6.39 -4.92 61.73
N ARG A 4 -7.14 -5.54 60.82
CA ARG A 4 -6.57 -6.29 59.68
C ARG A 4 -5.94 -5.36 58.65
N ALA A 5 -6.54 -4.19 58.41
CA ALA A 5 -5.99 -3.19 57.51
C ALA A 5 -4.69 -2.59 58.08
N ARG A 6 -4.63 -2.34 59.39
CA ARG A 6 -3.44 -1.85 60.08
C ARG A 6 -2.30 -2.86 60.06
N ALA A 7 -2.59 -4.13 60.34
CA ALA A 7 -1.61 -5.21 60.23
C ALA A 7 -1.10 -5.39 58.79
N ALA A 8 -1.96 -5.27 57.78
CA ALA A 8 -1.54 -5.32 56.37
C ALA A 8 -0.68 -4.11 55.97
N ALA A 9 -0.98 -2.91 56.48
CA ALA A 9 -0.20 -1.70 56.24
C ALA A 9 1.18 -1.78 56.91
N GLU A 10 1.26 -2.26 58.16
CA GLU A 10 2.53 -2.47 58.87
C GLU A 10 3.40 -3.53 58.17
N ALA A 11 2.81 -4.64 57.74
CA ALA A 11 3.51 -5.67 56.97
C ALA A 11 4.03 -5.13 55.61
N SER A 12 3.24 -4.29 54.94
CA SER A 12 3.65 -3.62 53.69
C SER A 12 4.80 -2.64 53.93
N ARG A 13 4.72 -1.81 54.97
CA ARG A 13 5.76 -0.86 55.35
C ARG A 13 7.07 -1.59 55.69
N ALA A 14 7.04 -2.68 56.47
CA ALA A 14 8.24 -3.44 56.81
C ALA A 14 9.04 -3.98 55.59
N LYS A 15 8.38 -4.10 54.43
CA LYS A 15 8.98 -4.64 53.21
C LYS A 15 9.26 -3.59 52.14
N THR A 16 8.64 -2.41 52.22
CA THR A 16 8.65 -1.39 51.16
C THR A 16 8.69 0.06 51.66
N SER A 17 8.95 0.29 52.96
CA SER A 17 8.93 1.62 53.61
C SER A 17 9.86 2.64 52.97
N ASP A 18 10.97 2.17 52.41
CA ASP A 18 12.03 2.99 51.86
C ASP A 18 12.78 2.21 50.76
N SER A 19 13.66 2.92 50.05
CA SER A 19 14.43 2.36 48.93
C SER A 19 15.33 1.20 49.34
N ASP A 20 15.86 1.20 50.58
CA ASP A 20 16.72 0.12 51.06
C ASP A 20 15.92 -1.13 51.42
N ALA A 21 14.78 -0.96 52.11
CA ALA A 21 13.85 -2.04 52.41
C ALA A 21 13.31 -2.70 51.14
N LEU A 22 12.91 -1.90 50.14
CA LEU A 22 12.46 -2.40 48.84
C LEU A 22 13.59 -3.13 48.09
N ARG A 23 14.80 -2.55 48.08
CA ARG A 23 15.96 -3.13 47.41
C ARG A 23 16.38 -4.46 48.03
N GLN A 24 16.42 -4.54 49.36
CA GLN A 24 16.82 -5.74 50.09
C GLN A 24 15.78 -6.85 50.03
N ASN A 25 14.47 -6.52 50.12
CA ASN A 25 13.42 -7.54 50.19
C ASN A 25 12.92 -8.01 48.82
N TYR A 26 12.99 -7.17 47.78
CA TYR A 26 12.41 -7.48 46.47
C TYR A 26 13.39 -7.37 45.30
N VAL A 27 14.07 -6.23 45.15
CA VAL A 27 14.83 -5.94 43.92
C VAL A 27 16.08 -6.80 43.80
N THR A 28 16.97 -6.79 44.81
CA THR A 28 18.22 -7.56 44.76
C THR A 28 17.97 -9.07 44.73
N PRO A 29 17.11 -9.64 45.62
CA PRO A 29 16.82 -11.07 45.55
C PRO A 29 16.15 -11.45 44.24
N GLY A 30 15.23 -10.62 43.72
CA GLY A 30 14.50 -10.92 42.51
C GLY A 30 15.35 -10.87 41.23
N LEU A 31 16.28 -9.92 41.14
CA LEU A 31 17.24 -9.86 40.03
C LEU A 31 18.28 -10.99 40.09
N ALA A 32 18.59 -11.49 41.30
CA ALA A 32 19.54 -12.57 41.52
C ALA A 32 18.90 -13.99 41.50
N GLY A 33 17.59 -14.10 41.21
CA GLY A 33 16.88 -15.39 41.22
C GLY A 33 16.74 -16.03 42.62
N GLN A 34 16.91 -15.24 43.69
CA GLN A 34 16.78 -15.68 45.08
C GLN A 34 15.33 -15.62 45.57
N GLN A 35 15.02 -16.28 46.69
CA GLN A 35 13.66 -16.28 47.24
C GLN A 35 13.23 -14.89 47.73
N ILE A 36 12.03 -14.50 47.35
CA ILE A 36 11.28 -13.36 47.86
C ILE A 36 10.10 -13.87 48.69
N SER A 37 9.73 -13.16 49.76
CA SER A 37 8.51 -13.42 50.52
C SER A 37 7.34 -12.49 50.16
N THR A 38 6.11 -12.98 50.26
CA THR A 38 4.91 -12.14 50.22
C THR A 38 4.96 -11.11 51.36
N VAL A 39 4.19 -10.03 51.22
CA VAL A 39 4.15 -8.92 52.19
C VAL A 39 3.87 -9.40 53.63
N ASP A 40 3.02 -10.41 53.77
CA ASP A 40 2.66 -11.04 55.04
C ASP A 40 3.61 -12.20 55.44
N ASN A 41 4.67 -12.44 54.68
CA ASN A 41 5.61 -13.56 54.80
C ASN A 41 4.97 -14.96 54.76
N SER A 42 3.70 -15.08 54.37
CA SER A 42 3.00 -16.36 54.37
C SER A 42 3.45 -17.30 53.26
N ARG A 43 4.09 -16.76 52.20
CA ARG A 43 4.61 -17.53 51.07
C ARG A 43 5.97 -16.99 50.64
N THR A 44 6.83 -17.88 50.17
CA THR A 44 8.05 -17.52 49.45
C THR A 44 8.00 -18.04 48.01
N PHE A 45 8.62 -17.31 47.10
CA PHE A 45 8.79 -17.69 45.70
C PHE A 45 10.10 -17.13 45.18
N ALA A 46 10.78 -17.83 44.27
CA ALA A 46 11.97 -17.32 43.60
C ALA A 46 11.56 -16.79 42.23
N PRO A 47 11.50 -15.47 42.01
CA PRO A 47 11.19 -14.96 40.69
C PRO A 47 12.45 -14.96 39.82
N ASN A 48 12.27 -15.21 38.53
CA ASN A 48 13.31 -15.08 37.54
C ASN A 48 13.12 -13.74 36.82
N ILE A 49 13.51 -12.63 37.48
CA ILE A 49 13.23 -11.27 36.97
C ILE A 49 14.25 -10.87 35.88
N ALA A 50 15.48 -11.38 35.95
CA ALA A 50 16.48 -11.18 34.93
C ALA A 50 16.62 -12.47 34.10
N CYS A 51 16.37 -12.40 32.79
CA CYS A 51 16.51 -13.53 31.86
C CYS A 51 18.00 -13.91 31.68
N GLN A 52 18.67 -14.43 32.71
CA GLN A 52 20.12 -14.63 32.70
C GLN A 52 20.51 -16.08 32.39
N LYS A 53 20.78 -16.33 31.11
CA LYS A 53 21.99 -17.05 30.71
C LYS A 53 22.82 -16.11 29.85
N THR A 54 23.64 -15.28 30.50
CA THR A 54 24.67 -14.50 29.80
C THR A 54 25.99 -15.21 29.99
N ALA A 55 26.54 -15.74 28.90
CA ALA A 55 27.76 -16.52 28.87
C ALA A 55 28.56 -16.18 27.61
N THR A 56 29.84 -16.58 27.57
CA THR A 56 30.65 -16.43 26.36
C THR A 56 30.11 -17.34 25.27
N MET A 57 29.35 -16.81 24.32
CA MET A 57 28.72 -17.60 23.25
C MET A 57 29.71 -18.04 22.18
N MET A 58 30.74 -17.21 21.93
CA MET A 58 31.73 -17.45 20.89
C MET A 58 33.01 -16.70 21.21
N GLU A 59 34.14 -17.37 21.02
CA GLU A 59 35.46 -16.78 21.02
C GLU A 59 36.17 -17.15 19.73
N VAL A 60 36.77 -16.16 19.07
CA VAL A 60 37.53 -16.34 17.84
C VAL A 60 38.96 -15.91 18.10
N LEU A 61 39.90 -16.83 17.91
CA LEU A 61 41.34 -16.59 18.01
C LEU A 61 41.94 -16.69 16.62
N VAL A 62 42.69 -15.68 16.20
CA VAL A 62 43.38 -15.68 14.89
C VAL A 62 44.89 -15.64 15.05
N GLN A 63 45.59 -16.29 14.13
CA GLN A 63 47.04 -16.29 14.06
C GLN A 63 47.48 -16.01 12.61
N PRO A 64 47.99 -14.80 12.32
CA PRO A 64 48.55 -14.49 11.02
C PRO A 64 49.81 -15.32 10.70
N ALA A 65 49.95 -15.73 9.44
CA ALA A 65 51.13 -16.42 8.92
C ALA A 65 52.16 -15.44 8.34
N SER A 66 53.36 -15.93 8.01
CA SER A 66 54.40 -15.13 7.35
C SER A 66 53.99 -14.60 5.97
N SER A 67 53.02 -15.25 5.32
CA SER A 67 52.41 -14.81 4.05
C SER A 67 51.44 -13.64 4.19
N GLY A 68 51.14 -13.22 5.42
CA GLY A 68 50.15 -12.17 5.72
C GLY A 68 48.71 -12.69 5.82
N ASP A 69 48.41 -13.90 5.35
CA ASP A 69 47.10 -14.55 5.53
C ASP A 69 46.85 -14.89 7.02
N LEU A 70 45.58 -15.07 7.41
CA LEU A 70 45.28 -15.73 8.68
C LEU A 70 45.53 -17.23 8.51
N GLY A 71 46.69 -17.70 9.00
CA GLY A 71 47.11 -19.09 8.87
C GLY A 71 46.36 -20.04 9.81
N LYS A 72 45.84 -19.52 10.92
CA LYS A 72 44.95 -20.25 11.82
C LYS A 72 43.84 -19.33 12.32
N VAL A 73 42.61 -19.82 12.24
CA VAL A 73 41.44 -19.21 12.87
C VAL A 73 40.74 -20.30 13.66
N THR A 74 40.75 -20.16 14.98
CA THR A 74 40.10 -21.08 15.92
C THR A 74 38.83 -20.41 16.44
N ILE A 75 37.73 -21.16 16.40
CA ILE A 75 36.41 -20.71 16.85
C ILE A 75 36.00 -21.64 17.99
N ALA A 76 35.91 -21.11 19.20
CA ALA A 76 35.35 -21.77 20.37
C ALA A 76 33.91 -21.26 20.58
N ARG A 77 32.99 -22.15 20.94
CA ARG A 77 31.58 -21.83 21.16
C ARG A 77 31.03 -22.59 22.36
N ASP A 78 30.16 -21.91 23.05
CA ASP A 78 29.20 -22.44 24.01
C ASP A 78 27.83 -22.38 23.32
N THR A 79 27.28 -23.51 22.93
CA THR A 79 26.06 -23.54 22.11
C THR A 79 24.78 -23.46 22.92
N ASP A 80 24.82 -23.70 24.23
CA ASP A 80 23.66 -23.67 25.14
C ASP A 80 23.73 -22.59 26.23
N LEU A 81 24.77 -21.77 26.18
CA LEU A 81 25.06 -20.64 27.07
C LEU A 81 25.10 -21.03 28.54
N ASP A 82 25.59 -22.23 28.86
CA ASP A 82 25.77 -22.71 30.22
C ASP A 82 27.05 -22.19 30.90
N GLY A 83 27.92 -21.48 30.16
CA GLY A 83 29.19 -20.96 30.64
C GLY A 83 30.39 -21.85 30.30
N THR A 84 30.17 -23.00 29.65
CA THR A 84 31.22 -23.93 29.24
C THR A 84 31.30 -24.07 27.72
N VAL A 85 32.53 -24.05 27.18
CA VAL A 85 32.74 -24.24 25.75
C VAL A 85 32.53 -25.71 25.40
N ASP A 86 31.55 -26.00 24.54
CA ASP A 86 31.18 -27.34 24.09
C ASP A 86 31.64 -27.67 22.66
N SER A 87 32.06 -26.66 21.91
CA SER A 87 32.39 -26.79 20.50
C SER A 87 33.62 -25.96 20.15
N THR A 88 34.62 -26.58 19.53
CA THR A 88 35.78 -25.88 18.97
C THR A 88 36.05 -26.35 17.54
N ALA A 89 36.32 -25.41 16.63
CA ALA A 89 36.64 -25.69 15.24
C ALA A 89 37.80 -24.81 14.76
N ASN A 90 38.53 -25.29 13.76
CA ASN A 90 39.45 -24.46 12.98
C ASN A 90 38.91 -24.29 11.57
N LEU A 91 39.18 -23.14 10.95
CA LEU A 91 38.88 -23.00 9.54
C LEU A 91 39.75 -23.94 8.70
N PRO A 92 39.15 -24.62 7.69
CA PRO A 92 39.87 -25.59 6.86
C PRO A 92 40.75 -24.94 5.81
N VAL A 93 40.74 -23.61 5.71
CA VAL A 93 41.44 -22.82 4.68
C VAL A 93 42.11 -21.61 5.33
N PRO A 94 43.26 -21.15 4.80
CA PRO A 94 43.82 -19.86 5.19
C PRO A 94 42.89 -18.73 4.75
N VAL A 95 42.85 -17.63 5.50
CA VAL A 95 42.04 -16.46 5.13
C VAL A 95 42.93 -15.39 4.52
N SER A 96 42.79 -15.19 3.22
CA SER A 96 43.51 -14.18 2.43
C SER A 96 42.77 -12.84 2.39
N GLY A 97 41.44 -12.86 2.55
CA GLY A 97 40.59 -11.68 2.61
C GLY A 97 39.33 -11.90 3.44
N ILE A 98 38.77 -10.82 3.97
CA ILE A 98 37.56 -10.83 4.81
C ILE A 98 36.46 -10.05 4.10
N CYS A 99 35.23 -10.56 4.19
CA CYS A 99 34.02 -9.93 3.70
C CYS A 99 33.03 -9.79 4.86
N ALA A 100 32.06 -8.88 4.75
CA ALA A 100 31.06 -8.67 5.78
C ALA A 100 30.24 -9.93 6.13
N ASN A 101 30.11 -10.87 5.19
CA ASN A 101 29.35 -12.12 5.34
C ASN A 101 30.18 -13.38 5.04
N GLY A 102 31.51 -13.29 4.94
CA GLY A 102 32.33 -14.44 4.54
C GLY A 102 33.83 -14.17 4.50
N VAL A 103 34.57 -15.08 3.85
CA VAL A 103 36.03 -15.03 3.71
C VAL A 103 36.46 -15.44 2.30
N VAL A 104 37.64 -14.96 1.90
CA VAL A 104 38.32 -15.32 0.65
C VAL A 104 39.60 -16.07 1.00
N SER A 105 39.83 -17.22 0.36
CA SER A 105 41.07 -18.00 0.48
C SER A 105 41.74 -18.07 -0.87
N CYS A 106 42.97 -17.58 -0.99
CA CYS A 106 43.77 -17.64 -2.21
C CYS A 106 45.04 -18.47 -1.97
N GLU A 107 45.89 -18.61 -2.99
CA GLU A 107 47.24 -19.15 -2.78
C GLU A 107 48.01 -18.26 -1.77
N PRO A 108 48.70 -18.84 -0.76
CA PRO A 108 49.29 -18.07 0.35
C PRO A 108 50.16 -16.89 -0.11
N GLY A 109 49.88 -15.71 0.41
CA GLY A 109 50.59 -14.46 0.11
C GLY A 109 50.29 -13.86 -1.26
N SER A 110 49.29 -14.37 -1.99
CA SER A 110 48.88 -13.89 -3.31
C SER A 110 47.37 -13.56 -3.36
N TRP A 111 46.92 -12.98 -4.47
CA TRP A 111 45.50 -12.81 -4.79
C TRP A 111 45.09 -13.64 -6.02
N ASN A 112 45.72 -14.82 -6.18
CA ASN A 112 45.49 -15.73 -7.31
C ASN A 112 44.77 -17.01 -6.86
N ASN A 113 44.04 -17.64 -7.79
CA ASN A 113 43.35 -18.92 -7.60
C ASN A 113 42.46 -18.93 -6.34
N CYS A 114 41.67 -17.88 -6.16
CA CYS A 114 40.86 -17.67 -4.97
C CYS A 114 39.57 -18.50 -4.96
N SER A 115 39.25 -19.02 -3.78
CA SER A 115 37.97 -19.63 -3.43
C SER A 115 37.20 -18.72 -2.47
N PHE A 116 35.89 -18.60 -2.67
CA PHE A 116 35.02 -17.69 -1.94
C PHE A 116 34.07 -18.47 -1.03
N PHE A 117 34.00 -18.08 0.24
CA PHE A 117 33.20 -18.79 1.22
C PHE A 117 32.30 -17.84 2.00
N ARG A 118 31.01 -18.17 2.11
CA ARG A 118 30.06 -17.47 2.97
C ARG A 118 29.95 -18.17 4.31
N TRP A 119 29.78 -17.41 5.39
CA TRP A 119 29.39 -17.97 6.68
C TRP A 119 27.99 -18.58 6.59
N ASP A 120 27.85 -19.77 7.16
CA ASP A 120 26.61 -20.52 7.18
C ASP A 120 26.54 -21.36 8.45
N VAL A 121 25.37 -21.93 8.73
CA VAL A 121 25.12 -22.72 9.93
C VAL A 121 24.56 -24.09 9.52
N ASP A 122 25.09 -25.18 10.08
CA ASP A 122 24.60 -26.52 9.79
C ASP A 122 23.35 -26.89 10.61
N ALA A 123 22.78 -28.08 10.36
CA ALA A 123 21.61 -28.57 11.08
C ALA A 123 21.84 -28.77 12.59
N ALA A 124 23.10 -28.92 13.02
CA ALA A 124 23.51 -28.99 14.42
C ALA A 124 23.85 -27.61 15.00
N LYS A 125 23.49 -26.53 14.30
CA LYS A 125 23.75 -25.12 14.66
C LYS A 125 25.23 -24.75 14.76
N LYS A 126 26.12 -25.49 14.11
CA LYS A 126 27.56 -25.18 14.05
C LYS A 126 27.88 -24.26 12.88
N LEU A 127 28.82 -23.33 13.10
CA LEU A 127 29.33 -22.46 12.05
C LEU A 127 30.11 -23.28 11.03
N LYS A 128 29.88 -23.01 9.75
CA LYS A 128 30.63 -23.59 8.64
C LYS A 128 30.89 -22.56 7.55
N LEU A 129 31.78 -22.92 6.63
CA LEU A 129 32.03 -22.20 5.39
C LEU A 129 31.36 -22.92 4.23
N THR A 130 30.49 -22.22 3.51
CA THR A 130 29.84 -22.73 2.29
C THR A 130 30.47 -22.05 1.07
N SER A 131 30.92 -22.85 0.10
CA SER A 131 31.47 -22.33 -1.17
C SER A 131 30.39 -21.59 -1.96
N VAL A 132 30.71 -20.39 -2.43
CA VAL A 132 29.80 -19.51 -3.18
C VAL A 132 30.56 -18.79 -4.29
N ASP A 133 29.83 -18.20 -5.24
CA ASP A 133 30.43 -17.26 -6.19
C ASP A 133 30.67 -15.89 -5.54
N MET A 134 31.71 -15.17 -5.98
CA MET A 134 32.10 -13.85 -5.47
C MET A 134 30.94 -12.84 -5.32
N PRO A 135 29.95 -12.73 -6.23
CA PRO A 135 28.83 -11.80 -6.08
C PRO A 135 27.89 -12.09 -4.89
N LYS A 136 28.04 -13.24 -4.22
CA LYS A 136 27.30 -13.58 -3.00
C LYS A 136 28.00 -13.08 -1.72
N LEU A 137 29.20 -12.53 -1.84
CA LEU A 137 29.93 -11.89 -0.75
C LEU A 137 29.81 -10.36 -0.83
N ALA A 138 29.85 -9.69 0.34
CA ALA A 138 29.68 -8.25 0.46
C ALA A 138 30.90 -7.59 1.09
N GLY A 139 31.37 -6.48 0.50
CA GLY A 139 32.38 -5.61 1.11
C GLY A 139 33.72 -6.29 1.39
N CYS A 140 34.20 -7.15 0.49
CA CYS A 140 35.44 -7.89 0.68
C CYS A 140 36.68 -6.99 0.60
N TYR A 141 37.65 -7.22 1.48
CA TYR A 141 38.98 -6.62 1.42
C TYR A 141 40.10 -7.67 1.58
N CYS A 142 41.26 -7.34 1.02
CA CYS A 142 42.47 -8.17 1.11
C CYS A 142 43.25 -7.85 2.40
N LEU A 143 43.85 -8.88 3.02
CA LEU A 143 44.68 -8.72 4.22
C LEU A 143 46.08 -9.36 4.14
N ASN A 144 46.39 -10.08 3.06
CA ASN A 144 47.68 -10.76 2.91
C ASN A 144 48.76 -9.92 2.23
N ASN A 145 49.97 -10.47 2.09
CA ASN A 145 51.12 -9.73 1.58
C ASN A 145 50.98 -9.23 0.14
N SER A 146 49.99 -9.70 -0.63
CA SER A 146 49.73 -9.23 -1.99
C SER A 146 49.17 -7.79 -2.03
N CYS A 147 48.50 -7.35 -0.98
CA CYS A 147 47.92 -6.00 -0.87
C CYS A 147 48.65 -5.09 0.12
N GLY A 148 49.62 -5.61 0.88
CA GLY A 148 50.47 -4.83 1.78
C GLY A 148 51.10 -5.68 2.86
N THR A 149 52.18 -5.19 3.47
CA THR A 149 52.86 -5.90 4.56
C THR A 149 52.19 -5.61 5.90
N ASN A 150 52.14 -6.62 6.77
CA ASN A 150 51.69 -6.49 8.16
C ASN A 150 50.22 -6.00 8.34
N LEU A 151 49.36 -6.18 7.33
CA LEU A 151 47.98 -5.68 7.38
C LEU A 151 47.13 -6.37 8.46
N ALA A 152 47.24 -7.69 8.60
CA ALA A 152 46.50 -8.45 9.62
C ALA A 152 46.91 -8.07 11.06
N TRP A 153 48.21 -7.98 11.33
CA TRP A 153 48.72 -7.60 12.66
C TRP A 153 48.48 -6.12 12.97
N GLY A 154 48.68 -5.24 12.00
CA GLY A 154 48.48 -3.79 12.17
C GLY A 154 47.02 -3.38 12.35
N ASN A 155 46.08 -4.20 11.86
CA ASN A 155 44.63 -3.91 11.91
C ASN A 155 43.83 -5.00 12.65
N MET A 156 44.47 -5.71 13.59
CA MET A 156 43.92 -6.90 14.25
C MET A 156 42.50 -6.69 14.81
N ALA A 157 42.25 -5.56 15.46
CA ALA A 157 40.94 -5.26 16.03
C ALA A 157 39.84 -5.15 14.95
N SER A 158 40.14 -4.55 13.79
CA SER A 158 39.17 -4.44 12.68
C SER A 158 38.98 -5.79 12.00
N VAL A 159 40.08 -6.52 11.75
CA VAL A 159 40.05 -7.89 11.24
C VAL A 159 39.16 -8.80 12.09
N LEU A 160 39.33 -8.76 13.41
CA LEU A 160 38.53 -9.56 14.35
C LEU A 160 37.05 -9.12 14.38
N ARG A 161 36.76 -7.81 14.32
CA ARG A 161 35.38 -7.31 14.26
C ARG A 161 34.65 -7.74 12.99
N ASP A 162 35.30 -7.64 11.84
CA ASP A 162 34.67 -7.98 10.56
C ASP A 162 34.48 -9.50 10.43
N LEU A 163 35.49 -10.27 10.85
CA LEU A 163 35.45 -11.73 10.86
C LEU A 163 34.37 -12.25 11.83
N GLY A 164 34.39 -11.76 13.08
CA GLY A 164 33.42 -12.12 14.11
C GLY A 164 32.01 -11.63 13.79
N GLY A 165 31.87 -10.43 13.22
CA GLY A 165 30.59 -9.87 12.78
C GLY A 165 29.90 -10.74 11.73
N GLY A 166 30.64 -11.24 10.74
CA GLY A 166 30.10 -12.17 9.75
C GLY A 166 29.64 -13.51 10.36
N MET A 167 30.40 -14.04 11.33
CA MET A 167 30.04 -15.28 12.06
C MET A 167 28.78 -15.09 12.92
N ILE A 168 28.72 -14.00 13.71
CA ILE A 168 27.55 -13.64 14.52
C ILE A 168 26.33 -13.40 13.63
N GLY A 169 26.50 -12.73 12.49
CA GLY A 169 25.43 -12.51 11.51
C GLY A 169 24.83 -13.83 11.01
N ALA A 170 25.65 -14.84 10.72
CA ALA A 170 25.18 -16.16 10.33
C ALA A 170 24.41 -16.86 11.47
N LEU A 171 24.92 -16.80 12.71
CA LEU A 171 24.29 -17.41 13.89
C LEU A 171 22.93 -16.79 14.23
N THR A 172 22.86 -15.46 14.27
CA THR A 172 21.63 -14.72 14.58
C THR A 172 20.59 -14.80 13.48
N THR A 173 21.02 -14.99 12.22
CA THR A 173 20.12 -15.27 11.10
C THR A 173 19.54 -16.68 11.18
N ALA A 174 20.36 -17.68 11.54
CA ALA A 174 19.92 -19.06 11.68
C ALA A 174 19.02 -19.27 12.92
N ASP A 175 19.30 -18.55 14.00
CA ASP A 175 18.52 -18.61 15.24
C ASP A 175 18.36 -17.22 15.86
N PRO A 176 17.20 -16.56 15.69
CA PRO A 176 16.98 -15.19 16.16
C PRO A 176 16.86 -15.08 17.68
N ARG A 177 17.00 -16.19 18.42
CA ARG A 177 16.99 -16.20 19.88
C ARG A 177 18.33 -15.73 20.48
N TYR A 178 19.42 -15.80 19.72
CA TYR A 178 20.71 -15.32 20.18
C TYR A 178 20.78 -13.79 20.06
N GLY A 179 20.95 -13.11 21.19
CA GLY A 179 21.36 -11.71 21.24
C GLY A 179 22.84 -11.62 21.63
N VAL A 180 23.56 -10.65 21.05
CA VAL A 180 24.91 -10.31 21.51
C VAL A 180 24.80 -9.16 22.49
N ALA A 181 25.24 -9.38 23.72
CA ALA A 181 25.25 -8.38 24.78
C ALA A 181 26.57 -7.58 24.79
N GLU A 182 27.68 -8.22 24.44
CA GLU A 182 29.00 -7.61 24.47
C GLU A 182 29.93 -8.26 23.43
N ALA A 183 30.86 -7.47 22.89
CA ALA A 183 32.00 -7.94 22.10
C ALA A 183 33.28 -7.34 22.66
N LEU A 184 34.20 -8.17 23.15
CA LEU A 184 35.47 -7.77 23.74
C LEU A 184 36.63 -8.28 22.90
N ILE A 185 37.59 -7.42 22.58
CA ILE A 185 38.81 -7.79 21.86
C ILE A 185 39.96 -7.82 22.86
N ASP A 186 40.70 -8.93 22.91
CA ASP A 186 41.90 -9.10 23.73
C ASP A 186 43.03 -9.66 22.86
N GLY A 187 43.93 -8.77 22.41
CA GLY A 187 45.03 -9.13 21.52
C GLY A 187 44.55 -9.80 20.22
N PRO A 188 44.95 -11.06 19.93
CA PRO A 188 44.54 -11.80 18.75
C PRO A 188 43.18 -12.52 18.87
N SER A 189 42.42 -12.27 19.95
CA SER A 189 41.08 -12.86 20.12
C SER A 189 39.96 -11.82 20.22
N ILE A 190 38.77 -12.23 19.79
CA ILE A 190 37.51 -11.52 20.05
C ILE A 190 36.52 -12.49 20.70
N ARG A 191 35.90 -12.04 21.79
CA ARG A 191 34.95 -12.78 22.58
C ARG A 191 33.60 -12.09 22.55
N TYR A 192 32.56 -12.85 22.22
CA TYR A 192 31.18 -12.40 22.22
C TYR A 192 30.44 -13.01 23.42
N VAL A 193 29.82 -12.14 24.22
CA VAL A 193 28.90 -12.55 25.29
C VAL A 193 27.49 -12.58 24.70
N GLY A 194 26.87 -13.75 24.75
CA GLY A 194 25.53 -13.97 24.24
C GLY A 194 24.50 -13.95 25.36
N ALA A 195 23.27 -13.55 25.02
CA ALA A 195 22.09 -13.73 25.85
C ALA A 195 21.04 -14.49 25.04
N GLN A 196 20.41 -15.49 25.65
CA GLN A 196 19.26 -16.16 25.04
C GLN A 196 17.98 -15.43 25.43
N SER A 197 17.28 -14.84 24.45
CA SER A 197 16.01 -14.13 24.70
C SER A 197 14.89 -15.02 25.27
N THR A 198 15.07 -16.34 25.20
CA THR A 198 14.11 -17.35 25.68
C THR A 198 14.43 -17.89 27.06
N ALA A 199 15.48 -17.41 27.74
CA ALA A 199 15.85 -17.87 29.09
C ALA A 199 14.77 -17.59 30.16
N CYS A 200 13.78 -16.74 29.85
CA CYS A 200 12.59 -16.50 30.67
C CYS A 200 11.38 -17.42 30.34
N SER A 201 11.51 -18.30 29.35
CA SER A 201 10.48 -19.26 28.95
C SER A 201 10.85 -20.67 29.43
N THR A 202 9.90 -21.38 30.04
CA THR A 202 10.04 -22.82 30.35
C THR A 202 10.04 -23.70 29.10
N ASN A 203 9.66 -23.13 27.95
CA ASN A 203 9.71 -23.79 26.66
C ASN A 203 10.84 -23.18 25.79
N PRO A 204 11.89 -23.95 25.45
CA PRO A 204 12.95 -23.50 24.56
C PRO A 204 12.45 -23.29 23.12
N ASP A 205 11.39 -23.97 22.71
CA ASP A 205 10.76 -23.81 21.40
C ASP A 205 9.73 -22.68 21.46
N LEU A 206 10.18 -21.45 21.20
CA LEU A 206 9.27 -20.33 21.00
C LEU A 206 8.67 -20.39 19.59
N PRO A 207 7.39 -20.74 19.42
CA PRO A 207 6.73 -20.74 18.10
C PRO A 207 6.78 -19.37 17.42
N GLN A 208 6.98 -18.28 18.19
CA GLN A 208 7.11 -16.92 17.68
C GLN A 208 8.32 -16.72 16.77
N THR A 209 9.36 -17.56 16.89
CA THR A 209 10.52 -17.53 15.98
C THR A 209 10.13 -17.91 14.55
N ALA A 210 9.10 -18.75 14.37
CA ALA A 210 8.58 -19.13 13.05
C ALA A 210 7.95 -17.94 12.32
N TYR A 211 7.44 -16.93 13.04
CA TYR A 211 6.86 -15.73 12.42
C TYR A 211 7.90 -14.84 11.74
N ARG A 212 9.20 -14.94 12.10
CA ARG A 212 10.25 -14.22 11.37
C ARG A 212 10.42 -14.77 9.95
N ALA A 213 10.29 -16.09 9.77
CA ALA A 213 10.37 -16.75 8.48
C ALA A 213 9.04 -16.66 7.69
N ASN A 214 7.90 -16.65 8.41
CA ASN A 214 6.58 -16.52 7.81
C ASN A 214 5.66 -15.59 8.63
N PRO A 215 5.75 -14.27 8.44
CA PRO A 215 4.90 -13.32 9.16
C PRO A 215 3.39 -13.53 8.92
N ALA A 216 3.01 -14.09 7.77
CA ALA A 216 1.60 -14.34 7.43
C ALA A 216 0.94 -15.42 8.33
N ALA A 217 1.74 -16.29 8.96
CA ALA A 217 1.22 -17.31 9.88
C ALA A 217 0.61 -16.70 11.16
N ILE A 218 1.01 -15.49 11.56
CA ILE A 218 0.51 -14.81 12.77
C ILE A 218 -1.02 -14.73 12.75
N ALA A 219 -1.62 -14.35 11.63
CA ALA A 219 -3.08 -14.17 11.54
C ALA A 219 -3.84 -15.50 11.69
N SER A 220 -3.34 -16.56 11.06
CA SER A 220 -3.95 -17.91 11.13
C SER A 220 -3.84 -18.52 12.53
N ASP A 221 -2.69 -18.38 13.17
CA ASP A 221 -2.46 -18.90 14.51
C ASP A 221 -3.25 -18.11 15.56
N ALA A 222 -3.31 -16.78 15.42
CA ALA A 222 -4.13 -15.92 16.27
C ALA A 222 -5.62 -16.28 16.15
N TYR A 223 -6.11 -16.53 14.94
CA TYR A 223 -7.49 -16.99 14.73
C TYR A 223 -7.71 -18.36 15.38
N SER A 224 -6.81 -19.32 15.18
CA SER A 224 -6.91 -20.66 15.77
C SER A 224 -6.90 -20.60 17.31
N ALA A 225 -6.00 -19.83 17.91
CA ALA A 225 -5.95 -19.61 19.36
C ALA A 225 -7.22 -18.95 19.88
N SER A 226 -7.75 -17.95 19.16
CA SER A 226 -8.99 -17.26 19.53
C SER A 226 -10.20 -18.21 19.56
N THR A 227 -10.23 -19.26 18.72
CA THR A 227 -11.33 -20.24 18.73
C THR A 227 -11.47 -21.03 20.03
N SER A 228 -10.43 -21.10 20.86
CA SER A 228 -10.51 -21.74 22.18
C SER A 228 -11.17 -20.86 23.24
N ASN A 229 -11.36 -19.57 22.96
CA ASN A 229 -11.95 -18.62 23.89
C ASN A 229 -13.48 -18.58 23.75
N SER A 230 -14.20 -18.83 24.85
CA SER A 230 -15.67 -18.85 24.87
C SER A 230 -16.32 -17.50 24.56
N VAL A 231 -15.70 -16.39 24.95
CA VAL A 231 -16.14 -15.03 24.61
C VAL A 231 -15.95 -14.77 23.12
N PHE A 232 -14.84 -15.22 22.54
CA PHE A 232 -14.61 -15.13 21.10
C PHE A 232 -15.65 -15.95 20.33
N GLN A 233 -15.97 -17.18 20.75
CA GLN A 233 -16.99 -18.00 20.11
C GLN A 233 -18.39 -17.39 20.22
N ALA A 234 -18.74 -16.84 21.39
CA ALA A 234 -20.00 -16.13 21.60
C ALA A 234 -20.11 -14.87 20.74
N LEU A 235 -19.03 -14.07 20.65
CA LEU A 235 -18.98 -12.89 19.79
C LEU A 235 -19.02 -13.28 18.31
N LYS A 236 -18.19 -14.23 17.87
CA LYS A 236 -18.15 -14.76 16.50
C LYS A 236 -19.51 -15.27 16.04
N GLY A 237 -20.26 -15.97 16.89
CA GLY A 237 -21.61 -16.44 16.60
C GLY A 237 -22.71 -15.39 16.79
N SER A 238 -22.40 -14.23 17.37
CA SER A 238 -23.36 -13.14 17.57
C SER A 238 -23.57 -12.34 16.28
N ALA A 239 -24.68 -11.60 16.22
CA ALA A 239 -24.94 -10.66 15.13
C ALA A 239 -23.83 -9.59 14.95
N ILE A 240 -23.03 -9.32 15.99
CA ILE A 240 -21.89 -8.39 15.94
C ILE A 240 -20.64 -9.06 15.33
N GLY A 241 -20.37 -10.34 15.62
CA GLY A 241 -19.20 -11.06 15.09
C GLY A 241 -19.41 -11.71 13.72
N ASN A 242 -20.66 -11.92 13.32
CA ASN A 242 -21.05 -12.12 11.91
C ASN A 242 -21.10 -10.79 11.12
N GLY A 243 -20.46 -9.73 11.67
CA GLY A 243 -20.61 -8.32 11.32
C GLY A 243 -21.04 -8.07 9.89
N THR A 244 -22.16 -7.34 9.71
CA THR A 244 -22.73 -6.87 8.44
C THR A 244 -22.25 -7.72 7.27
N ALA A 245 -22.98 -8.79 6.93
CA ALA A 245 -22.61 -9.63 5.79
C ALA A 245 -22.16 -8.72 4.63
N LEU A 246 -20.88 -8.84 4.25
CA LEU A 246 -20.28 -8.03 3.20
C LEU A 246 -20.30 -8.88 1.94
N ALA A 247 -20.98 -8.39 0.91
CA ALA A 247 -20.93 -8.97 -0.43
C ALA A 247 -20.02 -8.11 -1.30
N PHE A 248 -19.06 -8.75 -1.97
CA PHE A 248 -18.28 -8.09 -3.02
C PHE A 248 -18.99 -8.23 -4.35
N ARG A 249 -19.41 -7.10 -4.93
CA ARG A 249 -20.03 -7.06 -6.26
C ARG A 249 -19.02 -6.52 -7.26
N HIS A 250 -18.82 -7.27 -8.34
CA HIS A 250 -17.86 -6.93 -9.39
C HIS A 250 -18.59 -6.43 -10.63
N CYS A 251 -18.00 -5.46 -11.31
CA CYS A 251 -18.50 -4.91 -12.55
C CYS A 251 -17.35 -4.27 -13.33
N SER A 252 -17.62 -3.94 -14.59
CA SER A 252 -16.67 -3.21 -15.43
C SER A 252 -17.31 -2.02 -16.13
N ILE A 253 -16.48 -1.05 -16.47
CA ILE A 253 -16.81 0.05 -17.37
C ILE A 253 -15.88 -0.08 -18.58
N GLU A 254 -16.46 -0.38 -19.74
CA GLU A 254 -15.72 -0.63 -20.97
C GLU A 254 -15.99 0.48 -21.99
N ARG A 255 -14.93 1.09 -22.52
CA ARG A 255 -15.06 1.98 -23.68
C ARG A 255 -14.88 1.16 -24.95
N ARG A 256 -16.01 0.87 -25.60
CA ARG A 256 -16.04 0.14 -26.87
C ARG A 256 -15.89 1.14 -28.01
N VAL A 257 -15.01 0.83 -28.94
CA VAL A 257 -14.84 1.62 -30.16
C VAL A 257 -15.07 0.72 -31.36
N THR A 258 -16.00 1.12 -32.23
CA THR A 258 -16.22 0.50 -33.52
C THR A 258 -15.62 1.40 -34.59
N VAL A 259 -14.73 0.83 -35.40
CA VAL A 259 -14.14 1.52 -36.55
C VAL A 259 -14.89 1.08 -37.80
N LEU A 260 -15.48 2.04 -38.50
CA LEU A 260 -16.20 1.83 -39.74
C LEU A 260 -15.39 2.40 -40.91
N LYS A 261 -15.28 1.61 -41.98
CA LYS A 261 -14.84 2.07 -43.29
C LYS A 261 -15.99 1.89 -44.27
N PRO A 262 -16.87 2.89 -44.43
CA PRO A 262 -17.87 2.84 -45.47
C PRO A 262 -17.20 2.79 -46.84
N SER A 263 -17.78 2.02 -47.75
CA SER A 263 -17.45 2.11 -49.16
C SER A 263 -17.93 3.46 -49.71
N ALA A 264 -17.38 3.87 -50.86
CA ALA A 264 -17.84 5.11 -51.49
C ALA A 264 -19.32 5.00 -51.92
N GLU A 265 -19.77 3.80 -52.31
CA GLU A 265 -21.17 3.54 -52.68
C GLU A 265 -22.15 3.59 -51.50
N ASP A 266 -21.69 3.32 -50.26
CA ASP A 266 -22.53 3.43 -49.06
C ASP A 266 -22.97 4.89 -48.79
N ILE A 267 -22.24 5.86 -49.34
CA ILE A 267 -22.49 7.30 -49.17
C ILE A 267 -23.47 7.80 -50.22
N ILE A 268 -23.21 7.46 -51.50
CA ILE A 268 -24.04 7.80 -52.63
C ILE A 268 -23.95 6.72 -53.72
N SER A 269 -25.08 6.33 -54.30
CA SER A 269 -25.10 5.32 -55.36
C SER A 269 -26.16 5.60 -56.42
N ARG A 270 -25.95 5.11 -57.64
CA ARG A 270 -26.95 5.12 -58.72
C ARG A 270 -27.85 3.91 -58.57
N THR A 271 -29.10 4.11 -58.18
CA THR A 271 -30.06 3.03 -57.91
C THR A 271 -30.92 2.68 -59.13
N ALA A 272 -31.15 3.63 -60.04
CA ALA A 272 -31.93 3.42 -61.26
C ALA A 272 -31.54 4.39 -62.38
N GLY A 273 -31.86 4.03 -63.63
CA GLY A 273 -31.66 4.90 -64.78
C GLY A 273 -30.20 5.31 -65.02
N GLY A 274 -29.93 6.18 -65.99
CA GLY A 274 -28.56 6.38 -66.49
C GLY A 274 -27.97 5.10 -67.13
N TYR A 275 -26.84 5.21 -67.82
CA TYR A 275 -26.26 4.07 -68.54
C TYR A 275 -24.96 3.55 -67.93
N TRP A 276 -24.24 4.36 -67.16
CA TRP A 276 -22.95 3.95 -66.59
C TRP A 276 -22.58 4.75 -65.34
N THR A 277 -21.78 4.14 -64.47
CA THR A 277 -21.10 4.79 -63.34
C THR A 277 -19.61 4.50 -63.47
N ILE A 278 -18.79 5.53 -63.59
CA ILE A 278 -17.33 5.38 -63.49
C ILE A 278 -16.93 5.67 -62.05
N GLN A 279 -16.23 4.75 -61.41
CA GLN A 279 -15.68 4.96 -60.09
C GLN A 279 -14.15 5.01 -60.14
N ASN A 280 -13.57 6.03 -59.54
CA ASN A 280 -12.12 6.17 -59.38
C ASN A 280 -11.80 6.54 -57.92
N GLY A 281 -11.48 5.54 -57.11
CA GLY A 281 -11.29 5.73 -55.67
C GLY A 281 -12.57 6.17 -54.99
N SER A 282 -12.57 7.37 -54.41
CA SER A 282 -13.72 7.99 -53.75
C SER A 282 -14.49 8.97 -54.64
N SER A 283 -14.26 8.91 -55.96
CA SER A 283 -14.91 9.77 -56.95
C SER A 283 -15.80 8.95 -57.88
N PHE A 284 -16.94 9.53 -58.26
CA PHE A 284 -17.94 8.96 -59.16
C PHE A 284 -18.26 9.90 -60.31
N ASP A 285 -18.32 9.37 -61.54
CA ASP A 285 -19.03 10.00 -62.65
C ASP A 285 -20.28 9.18 -62.98
N PHE A 286 -21.44 9.75 -62.70
CA PHE A 286 -22.74 9.19 -63.06
C PHE A 286 -23.16 9.70 -64.45
N LEU A 287 -23.29 8.78 -65.40
CA LEU A 287 -23.49 9.08 -66.81
C LEU A 287 -24.90 8.70 -67.28
N MET A 288 -25.54 9.61 -68.02
CA MET A 288 -26.85 9.40 -68.61
C MET A 288 -26.96 10.00 -70.01
N GLY A 289 -27.96 9.55 -70.77
CA GLY A 289 -28.19 9.96 -72.15
C GLY A 289 -27.93 8.86 -73.17
N SER A 290 -27.77 9.26 -74.43
CA SER A 290 -27.34 8.45 -75.55
C SER A 290 -26.32 9.27 -76.34
N PRO A 291 -25.01 9.18 -75.99
CA PRO A 291 -23.99 10.12 -76.48
C PRO A 291 -23.41 9.77 -77.86
N ALA A 292 -23.79 8.62 -78.44
CA ALA A 292 -23.30 8.23 -79.76
C ALA A 292 -23.97 9.10 -80.83
N ASP A 293 -23.18 9.57 -81.80
CA ASP A 293 -23.66 10.42 -82.91
C ASP A 293 -24.92 9.84 -83.56
N ASN A 294 -25.99 10.65 -83.61
CA ASN A 294 -27.29 10.29 -84.20
C ASN A 294 -27.93 9.00 -83.64
N SER A 295 -27.68 8.67 -82.37
CA SER A 295 -28.25 7.48 -81.72
C SER A 295 -29.74 7.58 -81.39
N LEU A 296 -30.29 8.80 -81.38
CA LEU A 296 -31.71 9.06 -81.16
C LEU A 296 -32.42 9.29 -82.47
N ALA A 297 -33.51 8.56 -82.70
CA ALA A 297 -34.40 8.80 -83.82
C ALA A 297 -35.47 9.83 -83.42
N GLY A 298 -35.73 10.80 -84.31
CA GLY A 298 -36.75 11.82 -84.06
C GLY A 298 -37.62 12.12 -85.28
N GLY A 299 -38.24 13.30 -85.28
CA GLY A 299 -39.17 13.77 -86.29
C GLY A 299 -39.11 15.29 -86.44
N ARG A 300 -40.24 16.00 -86.25
CA ARG A 300 -40.28 17.46 -86.37
C ARG A 300 -39.72 18.19 -85.13
N CYS A 301 -39.84 17.57 -83.95
CA CYS A 301 -39.17 17.93 -82.70
C CYS A 301 -39.57 16.92 -81.63
N THR A 302 -38.81 15.84 -81.49
CA THR A 302 -39.12 14.76 -80.55
C THR A 302 -38.44 15.04 -79.22
N LEU A 303 -39.22 15.04 -78.13
CA LEU A 303 -38.67 15.14 -76.78
C LEU A 303 -38.31 13.75 -76.27
N VAL A 304 -37.08 13.57 -75.82
CA VAL A 304 -36.59 12.32 -75.24
C VAL A 304 -36.14 12.60 -73.81
N ASP A 305 -36.63 11.77 -72.89
CA ASP A 305 -36.36 11.90 -71.46
C ASP A 305 -35.44 10.77 -70.99
N PHE A 306 -34.30 11.15 -70.43
CA PHE A 306 -33.43 10.27 -69.67
C PHE A 306 -33.57 10.63 -68.20
N ARG A 307 -33.80 9.62 -67.37
CA ARG A 307 -33.92 9.77 -65.92
C ARG A 307 -32.90 8.87 -65.25
N MET A 308 -32.31 9.34 -64.17
CA MET A 308 -31.38 8.62 -63.31
C MET A 308 -31.73 8.93 -61.86
N THR A 309 -31.68 7.93 -60.99
CA THR A 309 -31.90 8.10 -59.56
C THR A 309 -30.57 7.91 -58.84
N LEU A 310 -30.19 8.92 -58.06
CA LEU A 310 -29.06 8.84 -57.12
C LEU A 310 -29.64 8.75 -55.70
N HIS A 311 -29.26 7.71 -54.96
CA HIS A 311 -29.58 7.56 -53.55
C HIS A 311 -28.42 8.07 -52.71
N VAL A 312 -28.69 9.01 -51.81
CA VAL A 312 -27.71 9.59 -50.89
C VAL A 312 -28.04 9.13 -49.47
N THR A 313 -27.13 8.38 -48.86
CA THR A 313 -27.27 7.90 -47.48
C THR A 313 -26.74 8.93 -46.47
N ASP A 314 -25.58 9.53 -46.77
CA ASP A 314 -24.84 10.40 -45.85
C ASP A 314 -24.35 11.67 -46.59
N PRO A 315 -25.20 12.70 -46.71
CA PRO A 315 -24.90 13.89 -47.49
C PRO A 315 -23.72 14.70 -46.93
N ASP A 316 -23.47 14.63 -45.62
CA ASP A 316 -22.36 15.35 -44.96
C ASP A 316 -20.98 14.84 -45.43
N ARG A 317 -20.93 13.68 -46.09
CA ARG A 317 -19.71 13.07 -46.62
C ARG A 317 -19.53 13.27 -48.11
N ILE A 318 -20.41 14.02 -48.77
CA ILE A 318 -20.19 14.50 -50.13
C ILE A 318 -19.27 15.71 -50.04
N VAL A 319 -18.04 15.58 -50.55
CA VAL A 319 -17.02 16.64 -50.52
C VAL A 319 -17.20 17.59 -51.71
N ASP A 320 -17.58 17.06 -52.86
CA ASP A 320 -17.94 17.81 -54.06
C ASP A 320 -19.05 17.07 -54.80
N ALA A 321 -20.03 17.79 -55.34
CA ALA A 321 -20.98 17.23 -56.30
C ALA A 321 -21.29 18.29 -57.34
N ARG A 322 -21.12 17.98 -58.61
CA ARG A 322 -21.31 18.95 -59.69
C ARG A 322 -21.89 18.36 -60.96
N LEU A 323 -22.72 19.14 -61.65
CA LEU A 323 -23.04 18.90 -63.05
C LEU A 323 -21.81 19.32 -63.86
N ALA A 324 -20.95 18.35 -64.18
CA ALA A 324 -19.68 18.62 -64.84
C ALA A 324 -19.89 19.00 -66.31
N GLU A 325 -20.81 18.29 -66.99
CA GLU A 325 -21.05 18.44 -68.41
C GLU A 325 -22.45 18.01 -68.76
N PHE A 326 -23.06 18.70 -69.72
CA PHE A 326 -24.18 18.15 -70.48
C PHE A 326 -24.19 18.71 -71.90
N PHE A 327 -24.63 17.90 -72.85
CA PHE A 327 -24.79 18.30 -74.23
C PHE A 327 -26.01 17.60 -74.85
N ALA A 328 -26.49 18.18 -75.94
CA ALA A 328 -27.39 17.51 -76.87
C ALA A 328 -27.13 18.07 -78.25
N ASP A 329 -27.59 17.36 -79.29
CA ASP A 329 -27.52 17.87 -80.67
C ASP A 329 -28.14 19.28 -80.72
N ASP A 330 -29.44 19.44 -80.55
CA ASP A 330 -30.01 20.79 -80.58
C ASP A 330 -30.25 21.41 -79.19
N TRP A 331 -31.01 20.69 -78.35
CA TRP A 331 -31.53 21.24 -77.09
C TRP A 331 -31.42 20.25 -75.95
N ALA A 332 -30.94 20.74 -74.82
CA ALA A 332 -30.89 20.00 -73.57
C ALA A 332 -31.49 20.80 -72.42
N GLN A 333 -32.11 20.09 -71.50
CA GLN A 333 -32.59 20.59 -70.23
C GLN A 333 -32.18 19.58 -69.15
N VAL A 334 -31.59 20.05 -68.05
CA VAL A 334 -31.24 19.23 -66.90
C VAL A 334 -32.06 19.71 -65.70
N ARG A 335 -32.70 18.77 -65.02
CA ARG A 335 -33.48 18.99 -63.81
C ARG A 335 -33.03 18.06 -62.69
N ILE A 336 -33.15 18.53 -61.45
CA ILE A 336 -33.03 17.70 -60.25
C ILE A 336 -34.34 17.83 -59.48
N ASP A 337 -34.99 16.71 -59.20
CA ASP A 337 -36.30 16.65 -58.51
C ASP A 337 -37.34 17.61 -59.11
N GLY A 338 -37.33 17.70 -60.44
CA GLY A 338 -38.19 18.59 -61.22
C GLY A 338 -37.74 20.06 -61.28
N GLN A 339 -36.81 20.50 -60.43
CA GLN A 339 -36.24 21.85 -60.49
C GLN A 339 -35.26 21.98 -61.66
N LEU A 340 -35.43 23.03 -62.46
CA LEU A 340 -34.53 23.33 -63.57
C LEU A 340 -33.18 23.83 -63.06
N ILE A 341 -32.11 23.13 -63.42
CA ILE A 341 -30.74 23.48 -63.01
C ILE A 341 -29.85 23.89 -64.19
N GLY A 342 -30.19 23.47 -65.42
CA GLY A 342 -29.46 23.86 -66.62
C GLY A 342 -30.28 23.69 -67.90
N SER A 343 -30.05 24.52 -68.90
CA SER A 343 -30.64 24.34 -70.23
C SER A 343 -29.82 25.04 -71.32
N GLY A 344 -29.99 24.60 -72.58
CA GLY A 344 -29.44 25.26 -73.76
C GLY A 344 -29.95 24.63 -75.06
N ALA A 345 -29.64 25.17 -76.24
CA ALA A 345 -28.63 26.21 -76.50
C ALA A 345 -28.97 27.65 -76.04
N SER A 346 -30.25 27.95 -75.81
CA SER A 346 -30.70 29.13 -75.08
C SER A 346 -31.62 28.71 -73.94
N ALA A 347 -32.03 29.63 -73.06
CA ALA A 347 -32.88 29.32 -71.91
C ALA A 347 -34.17 28.58 -72.32
N TRP A 348 -34.25 27.29 -72.03
CA TRP A 348 -35.41 26.45 -72.26
C TRP A 348 -36.00 26.08 -70.90
N THR A 349 -36.95 26.89 -70.43
CA THR A 349 -37.46 26.82 -69.05
C THR A 349 -38.73 25.99 -68.89
N THR A 350 -39.49 25.82 -69.97
CA THR A 350 -40.75 25.06 -69.96
C THR A 350 -40.54 23.55 -70.12
N LEU A 351 -41.58 22.76 -69.85
CA LEU A 351 -41.64 21.34 -70.19
C LEU A 351 -42.15 21.08 -71.62
N GLY A 352 -42.51 22.14 -72.36
CA GLY A 352 -42.93 22.04 -73.77
C GLY A 352 -41.74 22.05 -74.73
N LEU A 353 -42.02 22.30 -76.00
CA LEU A 353 -40.98 22.41 -77.02
C LEU A 353 -40.00 23.57 -76.73
N PRO A 354 -38.76 23.51 -77.23
CA PRO A 354 -37.79 24.59 -77.12
C PRO A 354 -38.32 25.93 -77.66
N PRO A 355 -37.78 27.08 -77.19
CA PRO A 355 -38.31 28.41 -77.50
C PRO A 355 -38.06 28.87 -78.95
N SER A 356 -37.29 28.12 -79.74
CA SER A 356 -37.02 28.45 -81.14
C SER A 356 -37.05 27.20 -82.03
N LYS A 357 -36.45 27.25 -83.22
CA LYS A 357 -36.44 26.10 -84.14
C LYS A 357 -35.82 24.90 -83.43
N CYS A 358 -36.43 23.73 -83.61
CA CYS A 358 -35.95 22.50 -83.00
C CYS A 358 -34.54 22.18 -83.51
N GLU A 359 -34.38 22.10 -84.83
CA GLU A 359 -33.09 21.90 -85.50
C GLU A 359 -32.26 23.21 -85.57
N LEU A 360 -31.07 23.17 -84.98
CA LEU A 360 -30.07 24.24 -84.91
C LEU A 360 -28.82 23.96 -85.77
N LYS A 361 -28.67 22.76 -86.34
CA LYS A 361 -27.53 22.31 -87.16
C LYS A 361 -26.18 22.36 -86.45
N LYS A 362 -26.18 22.18 -85.13
CA LYS A 362 -24.96 22.17 -84.30
C LYS A 362 -25.28 21.51 -82.97
N THR A 363 -24.33 20.75 -82.43
CA THR A 363 -24.36 20.25 -81.05
C THR A 363 -24.20 21.39 -80.04
N PHE A 364 -25.08 21.44 -79.04
CA PHE A 364 -24.94 22.32 -77.89
C PHE A 364 -24.14 21.63 -76.77
N TYR A 365 -23.02 22.22 -76.36
CA TYR A 365 -22.22 21.77 -75.22
C TYR A 365 -22.27 22.77 -74.05
N SER A 366 -22.30 22.24 -72.83
CA SER A 366 -22.23 23.01 -71.60
C SER A 366 -21.36 22.33 -70.55
N TYR A 367 -20.48 23.12 -69.91
CA TYR A 367 -19.57 22.68 -68.85
C TYR A 367 -19.75 23.56 -67.60
N PRO A 368 -20.93 23.50 -66.97
CA PRO A 368 -21.29 24.52 -65.99
C PRO A 368 -20.51 24.37 -64.68
N ASN A 369 -19.99 23.17 -64.36
CA ASN A 369 -19.47 22.85 -63.02
C ASN A 369 -20.41 23.32 -61.91
N LEU A 370 -21.72 23.17 -62.15
CA LEU A 370 -22.74 23.67 -61.25
C LEU A 370 -22.74 22.81 -59.99
N ASP A 371 -22.56 23.43 -58.83
CA ASP A 371 -22.65 22.77 -57.53
C ASP A 371 -24.05 22.16 -57.32
N LEU A 372 -24.06 20.85 -57.08
CA LEU A 372 -25.25 20.05 -56.85
C LEU A 372 -25.42 19.66 -55.38
N GLN A 373 -24.46 19.93 -54.49
CA GLN A 373 -24.60 19.61 -53.06
C GLN A 373 -25.90 20.14 -52.44
N PRO A 374 -26.38 21.36 -52.74
CA PRO A 374 -27.63 21.87 -52.18
C PRO A 374 -28.88 21.07 -52.57
N TYR A 375 -28.79 20.25 -53.64
CA TYR A 375 -29.89 19.44 -54.15
C TYR A 375 -29.84 17.99 -53.68
N LEU A 376 -28.64 17.49 -53.32
CA LEU A 376 -28.40 16.09 -52.98
C LEU A 376 -28.45 15.87 -51.45
N THR A 377 -29.63 16.02 -50.87
CA THR A 377 -29.89 15.72 -49.44
C THR A 377 -29.97 14.21 -49.18
N ALA A 378 -30.20 13.78 -47.94
CA ALA A 378 -30.41 12.36 -47.66
C ALA A 378 -31.72 11.85 -48.34
N GLY A 379 -31.62 10.79 -49.14
CA GLY A 379 -32.74 10.19 -49.87
C GLY A 379 -32.48 9.97 -51.37
N ASP A 380 -33.56 9.68 -52.09
CA ASP A 380 -33.53 9.48 -53.55
C ASP A 380 -33.72 10.81 -54.28
N HIS A 381 -32.85 11.07 -55.28
CA HIS A 381 -32.88 12.26 -56.11
C HIS A 381 -32.95 11.90 -57.59
N GLU A 382 -33.94 12.44 -58.32
CA GLU A 382 -34.07 12.25 -59.77
C GLU A 382 -33.23 13.29 -60.50
N ILE A 383 -32.22 12.81 -61.23
CA ILE A 383 -31.52 13.57 -62.26
C ILE A 383 -32.21 13.32 -63.59
N TRP A 384 -32.71 14.39 -64.20
CA TRP A 384 -33.49 14.32 -65.43
C TRP A 384 -32.83 15.14 -66.54
N LEU A 385 -32.33 14.45 -67.56
CA LEU A 385 -31.89 15.03 -68.81
C LEU A 385 -33.02 14.88 -69.84
N ARG A 386 -33.56 16.01 -70.30
CA ARG A 386 -34.48 16.09 -71.42
C ARG A 386 -33.75 16.66 -72.62
N VAL A 387 -33.88 16.00 -73.76
CA VAL A 387 -33.35 16.48 -75.04
C VAL A 387 -34.46 16.65 -76.06
N ALA A 388 -34.34 17.64 -76.94
CA ALA A 388 -35.19 17.75 -78.13
C ALA A 388 -34.34 17.45 -79.36
N VAL A 389 -34.77 16.48 -80.16
CA VAL A 389 -34.07 16.04 -81.37
C VAL A 389 -34.95 16.22 -82.61
N ALA A 390 -34.33 16.60 -83.72
CA ALA A 390 -34.97 16.71 -85.03
C ALA A 390 -35.08 15.32 -85.69
N SER A 391 -34.53 15.09 -86.90
CA SER A 391 -34.59 13.77 -87.54
C SER A 391 -33.69 12.72 -86.88
N GLY A 392 -32.58 13.17 -86.30
CA GLY A 392 -31.62 12.39 -85.53
C GLY A 392 -31.04 13.27 -84.42
N GLY A 393 -30.27 12.69 -83.51
CA GLY A 393 -29.45 13.45 -82.56
C GLY A 393 -28.91 12.60 -81.42
N GLU A 394 -28.33 13.25 -80.44
CA GLU A 394 -27.70 12.65 -79.27
C GLU A 394 -27.87 13.52 -78.04
N GLY A 395 -27.60 12.95 -76.86
CA GLY A 395 -27.71 13.66 -75.59
C GLY A 395 -26.86 13.02 -74.51
N PHE A 396 -26.31 13.85 -73.62
CA PHE A 396 -25.43 13.40 -72.55
C PHE A 396 -25.50 14.33 -71.35
N ALA A 397 -25.41 13.75 -70.16
CA ALA A 397 -25.11 14.49 -68.94
C ALA A 397 -24.20 13.65 -68.03
N ARG A 398 -23.28 14.35 -67.35
CA ARG A 398 -22.37 13.78 -66.36
C ARG A 398 -22.48 14.54 -65.05
N VAL A 399 -22.89 13.82 -64.01
CA VAL A 399 -22.82 14.27 -62.62
C VAL A 399 -21.56 13.67 -62.00
N HIS A 400 -20.65 14.54 -61.57
CA HIS A 400 -19.42 14.17 -60.88
C HIS A 400 -19.61 14.33 -59.38
N VAL A 401 -19.14 13.38 -58.57
CA VAL A 401 -19.24 13.43 -57.11
C VAL A 401 -17.96 12.89 -56.47
N ASP A 402 -17.36 13.68 -55.59
CA ASP A 402 -16.28 13.23 -54.69
C ASP A 402 -16.86 13.03 -53.28
N VAL A 403 -16.57 11.88 -52.67
CA VAL A 403 -16.98 11.58 -51.30
C VAL A 403 -15.77 11.43 -50.38
N ASP A 404 -15.96 11.79 -49.11
CA ASP A 404 -15.06 11.37 -48.05
C ASP A 404 -15.46 9.95 -47.65
N ASN A 405 -14.60 8.96 -47.92
CA ASN A 405 -14.78 7.58 -47.43
C ASN A 405 -13.72 7.20 -46.39
N SER A 406 -13.15 8.19 -45.68
CA SER A 406 -12.21 7.95 -44.58
C SER A 406 -12.84 7.10 -43.47
N CYS A 407 -11.95 6.53 -42.66
CA CYS A 407 -12.29 5.84 -41.43
C CYS A 407 -13.10 6.74 -40.49
N LYS A 408 -14.15 6.17 -39.89
CA LYS A 408 -14.94 6.80 -38.83
C LYS A 408 -14.90 5.93 -37.59
N THR A 409 -14.72 6.56 -36.43
CA THR A 409 -14.81 5.90 -35.13
C THR A 409 -16.15 6.21 -34.48
N LEU A 410 -16.77 5.19 -33.91
CA LEU A 410 -17.95 5.30 -33.06
C LEU A 410 -17.56 4.80 -31.68
N GLU A 411 -17.64 5.68 -30.68
CA GLU A 411 -17.30 5.36 -29.30
C GLU A 411 -18.56 5.18 -28.46
N GLN A 412 -18.57 4.15 -27.62
CA GLN A 412 -19.63 3.88 -26.66
C GLN A 412 -19.00 3.49 -25.31
N VAL A 413 -19.39 4.17 -24.24
CA VAL A 413 -19.05 3.76 -22.87
C VAL A 413 -20.15 2.86 -22.34
N VAL A 414 -19.82 1.60 -22.09
CA VAL A 414 -20.71 0.61 -21.48
C VAL A 414 -20.39 0.57 -19.99
N ASP A 415 -21.24 1.18 -19.18
CA ASP A 415 -21.09 1.21 -17.72
C ASP A 415 -21.92 0.08 -17.07
N GLY A 416 -21.26 -1.03 -16.75
CA GLY A 416 -21.83 -2.14 -15.99
C GLY A 416 -21.87 -1.89 -14.48
N CYS A 417 -21.32 -0.78 -14.00
CA CYS A 417 -21.17 -0.46 -12.59
C CYS A 417 -22.23 0.51 -12.05
N GLY A 418 -22.94 1.25 -12.91
CA GLY A 418 -23.87 2.32 -12.52
C GLY A 418 -24.86 1.92 -11.40
N ALA A 419 -25.47 0.74 -11.50
CA ALA A 419 -26.43 0.26 -10.50
C ALA A 419 -25.78 0.03 -9.12
N ILE A 420 -24.61 -0.63 -9.09
CA ILE A 420 -23.88 -0.92 -7.84
C ILE A 420 -23.32 0.37 -7.24
N ALA A 421 -22.81 1.28 -8.08
CA ALA A 421 -22.27 2.57 -7.65
C ALA A 421 -23.34 3.49 -7.04
N SER A 422 -24.60 3.34 -7.46
CA SER A 422 -25.73 4.10 -6.94
C SER A 422 -26.33 3.54 -5.64
N ASP A 423 -25.99 2.30 -5.28
CA ASP A 423 -26.48 1.66 -4.06
C ASP A 423 -25.76 2.27 -2.83
N PRO A 424 -26.49 2.93 -1.91
CA PRO A 424 -25.87 3.57 -0.73
C PRO A 424 -25.23 2.56 0.23
N GLN A 425 -25.58 1.27 0.13
CA GLN A 425 -24.97 0.19 0.90
C GLN A 425 -23.65 -0.30 0.30
N CYS A 426 -23.28 0.16 -0.91
CA CYS A 426 -22.07 -0.23 -1.62
C CYS A 426 -21.03 0.90 -1.62
N ARG A 427 -19.76 0.55 -1.39
CA ARG A 427 -18.62 1.45 -1.51
C ARG A 427 -17.54 0.82 -2.39
N LEU A 428 -16.88 1.64 -3.21
CA LEU A 428 -15.78 1.18 -4.05
C LEU A 428 -14.65 0.66 -3.17
N ASP A 429 -14.22 -0.57 -3.43
CA ASP A 429 -13.17 -1.25 -2.66
C ASP A 429 -11.88 -1.35 -3.47
N SER A 430 -11.98 -1.78 -4.72
CA SER A 430 -10.84 -1.84 -5.64
C SER A 430 -11.21 -1.37 -7.04
N GLU A 431 -10.24 -0.77 -7.72
CA GLU A 431 -10.34 -0.36 -9.13
C GLU A 431 -9.00 -0.59 -9.84
N LEU A 432 -9.06 -1.26 -10.98
CA LEU A 432 -8.00 -1.37 -11.97
C LEU A 432 -8.45 -0.64 -13.23
N VAL A 433 -7.67 0.35 -13.67
CA VAL A 433 -7.90 1.07 -14.93
C VAL A 433 -6.77 0.70 -15.88
N ASP A 434 -7.09 -0.03 -16.95
CA ASP A 434 -6.14 -0.60 -17.91
C ASP A 434 -4.92 -1.28 -17.25
N GLY A 435 -5.16 -2.01 -16.15
CA GLY A 435 -4.15 -2.73 -15.39
C GLY A 435 -3.43 -1.91 -14.30
N VAL A 436 -3.70 -0.61 -14.17
CA VAL A 436 -3.15 0.23 -13.10
C VAL A 436 -4.11 0.28 -11.91
N GLN A 437 -3.63 -0.10 -10.72
CA GLN A 437 -4.43 -0.10 -9.48
C GLN A 437 -4.63 1.33 -8.98
N THR A 438 -5.81 1.91 -9.20
CA THR A 438 -6.17 3.28 -8.79
C THR A 438 -6.85 3.32 -7.41
N TRP A 439 -7.48 2.22 -6.99
CA TRP A 439 -8.07 2.03 -5.66
C TRP A 439 -7.73 0.66 -5.09
N ILE A 440 -7.41 0.58 -3.80
CA ILE A 440 -7.19 -0.69 -3.09
C ILE A 440 -7.75 -0.59 -1.67
N ASN A 441 -8.49 -1.61 -1.22
CA ASN A 441 -9.10 -1.69 0.11
C ASN A 441 -9.92 -0.43 0.51
N GLY A 442 -10.60 0.20 -0.45
CA GLY A 442 -11.41 1.39 -0.23
C GLY A 442 -10.63 2.69 -0.14
N VAL A 443 -9.35 2.71 -0.53
CA VAL A 443 -8.50 3.90 -0.53
C VAL A 443 -7.93 4.13 -1.93
N ALA A 444 -7.97 5.39 -2.39
CA ALA A 444 -7.33 5.79 -3.63
C ALA A 444 -5.80 5.71 -3.50
N THR A 445 -5.13 5.06 -4.45
CA THR A 445 -3.66 4.89 -4.43
C THR A 445 -2.90 6.15 -4.83
N GLY A 446 -3.61 7.14 -5.41
CA GLY A 446 -3.01 8.31 -6.05
C GLY A 446 -2.41 8.03 -7.43
N LEU A 447 -2.37 6.77 -7.86
CA LEU A 447 -1.94 6.39 -9.20
C LEU A 447 -3.04 6.71 -10.21
N ARG A 448 -2.63 7.26 -11.36
CA ARG A 448 -3.50 7.44 -12.53
C ARG A 448 -2.79 6.81 -13.72
N PRO A 449 -3.46 5.94 -14.50
CA PRO A 449 -2.88 5.45 -15.74
C PRO A 449 -2.63 6.61 -16.69
N LEU A 450 -1.54 6.51 -17.45
CA LEU A 450 -1.32 7.37 -18.59
C LEU A 450 -2.29 6.96 -19.72
N PRO A 451 -2.78 7.91 -20.54
CA PRO A 451 -3.57 7.59 -21.71
C PRO A 451 -2.85 6.54 -22.57
N GLN A 452 -3.56 5.48 -22.94
CA GLN A 452 -3.04 4.41 -23.76
C GLN A 452 -3.43 4.63 -25.22
N THR A 453 -2.49 4.38 -26.13
CA THR A 453 -2.78 4.34 -27.58
C THR A 453 -2.97 2.90 -28.00
N ARG A 454 -4.10 2.59 -28.65
CA ARG A 454 -4.37 1.28 -29.26
C ARG A 454 -4.70 1.46 -30.75
N ILE A 455 -4.21 0.53 -31.57
CA ILE A 455 -4.58 0.43 -32.97
C ILE A 455 -5.86 -0.40 -33.05
N LEU A 456 -6.94 0.22 -33.53
CA LEU A 456 -8.24 -0.42 -33.69
C LEU A 456 -8.68 -0.44 -35.16
N GLY A 457 -9.63 -1.32 -35.48
CA GLY A 457 -10.13 -1.50 -36.84
C GLY A 457 -9.45 -2.62 -37.62
N GLY A 458 -9.99 -2.93 -38.80
CA GLY A 458 -9.45 -3.95 -39.70
C GLY A 458 -8.26 -3.45 -40.52
N PRO A 459 -7.62 -4.33 -41.32
CA PRO A 459 -6.46 -3.98 -42.15
C PRO A 459 -6.71 -2.82 -43.13
N SER A 460 -7.97 -2.63 -43.56
CA SER A 460 -8.38 -1.58 -44.47
C SER A 460 -8.53 -0.21 -43.80
N CYS A 461 -8.54 -0.16 -42.47
CA CYS A 461 -8.87 1.01 -41.66
C CYS A 461 -8.24 0.94 -40.26
N PRO A 462 -6.90 0.85 -40.16
CA PRO A 462 -6.23 0.95 -38.87
C PRO A 462 -6.35 2.38 -38.36
N THR A 463 -6.85 2.55 -37.14
CA THR A 463 -6.98 3.85 -36.48
C THR A 463 -6.27 3.82 -35.14
N ASP A 464 -5.33 4.74 -34.96
CA ASP A 464 -4.64 4.94 -33.68
C ASP A 464 -5.51 5.81 -32.78
N LEU A 465 -5.96 5.25 -31.67
CA LEU A 465 -6.81 5.95 -30.69
C LEU A 465 -6.10 6.03 -29.36
N THR A 466 -5.93 7.26 -28.87
CA THR A 466 -5.38 7.54 -27.54
C THR A 466 -6.49 7.95 -26.61
N LEU A 467 -6.77 7.11 -25.61
CA LEU A 467 -7.86 7.31 -24.66
C LEU A 467 -7.34 7.26 -23.22
N ASP A 468 -8.03 7.97 -22.33
CA ASP A 468 -7.74 7.99 -20.89
C ASP A 468 -7.99 6.63 -20.23
N PHE A 469 -8.93 5.83 -20.74
CA PHE A 469 -9.07 4.42 -20.42
C PHE A 469 -9.76 3.61 -21.53
N PHE A 470 -9.51 2.30 -21.58
CA PHE A 470 -10.31 1.33 -22.33
C PHE A 470 -11.18 0.45 -21.43
N LEU A 471 -10.63 0.00 -20.29
CA LEU A 471 -11.34 -0.84 -19.33
C LEU A 471 -11.11 -0.36 -17.90
N LYS A 472 -12.19 -0.31 -17.12
CA LYS A 472 -12.15 -0.21 -15.66
C LYS A 472 -12.78 -1.46 -15.07
N ASP A 473 -12.02 -2.21 -14.29
CA ASP A 473 -12.54 -3.32 -13.49
C ASP A 473 -12.68 -2.83 -12.05
N ARG A 474 -13.89 -2.97 -11.48
CA ARG A 474 -14.21 -2.48 -10.15
C ARG A 474 -14.80 -3.59 -9.28
N ALA A 475 -14.41 -3.57 -8.00
CA ALA A 475 -15.10 -4.30 -6.96
C ALA A 475 -15.68 -3.33 -5.93
N TYR A 476 -16.94 -3.53 -5.58
CA TYR A 476 -17.62 -2.79 -4.52
C TYR A 476 -17.86 -3.70 -3.33
N ARG A 477 -17.57 -3.18 -2.15
CA ARG A 477 -17.93 -3.79 -0.87
C ARG A 477 -19.33 -3.30 -0.50
N CYS A 478 -20.30 -4.21 -0.47
CA CYS A 478 -21.71 -3.93 -0.20
C CYS A 478 -22.18 -4.58 1.09
N THR A 479 -22.93 -3.86 1.91
CA THR A 479 -23.61 -4.42 3.07
C THR A 479 -24.89 -5.14 2.63
N VAL A 480 -25.06 -6.42 2.98
CA VAL A 480 -26.18 -7.27 2.53
C VAL A 480 -27.19 -7.67 3.62
N ASP A 481 -27.01 -7.29 4.89
CA ASP A 481 -27.99 -7.60 5.94
C ASP A 481 -28.48 -6.37 6.71
N ASP A 482 -29.80 -6.32 6.87
CA ASP A 482 -30.56 -5.46 7.78
C ASP A 482 -30.92 -6.24 9.06
N THR A 483 -29.92 -6.91 9.65
CA THR A 483 -30.14 -7.63 10.91
C THR A 483 -30.47 -6.62 12.02
N PRO A 484 -31.52 -6.86 12.84
CA PRO A 484 -31.86 -5.95 13.93
C PRO A 484 -30.64 -5.80 14.84
N LYS A 485 -30.13 -4.57 14.90
CA LYS A 485 -29.05 -4.22 15.83
C LYS A 485 -29.52 -4.57 17.25
N PRO A 486 -28.66 -5.13 18.12
CA PRO A 486 -29.04 -5.39 19.49
C PRO A 486 -29.57 -4.09 20.14
N ASP A 487 -30.74 -4.18 20.77
CA ASP A 487 -31.40 -3.05 21.41
C ASP A 487 -30.57 -2.58 22.62
N THR A 488 -29.78 -1.52 22.43
CA THR A 488 -28.97 -0.91 23.49
C THR A 488 -29.76 0.08 24.35
N SER A 489 -31.05 0.31 24.05
CA SER A 489 -31.84 1.35 24.70
C SER A 489 -32.07 1.12 26.19
N ARG A 490 -32.08 -0.14 26.65
CA ARG A 490 -32.14 -0.48 28.08
C ARG A 490 -30.86 -0.07 28.82
N GLY A 491 -29.69 -0.34 28.25
CA GLY A 491 -28.41 0.04 28.85
C GLY A 491 -28.28 1.56 28.98
N ALA A 492 -28.65 2.30 27.93
CA ALA A 492 -28.71 3.76 27.96
C ALA A 492 -29.69 4.26 29.03
N TYR A 493 -30.90 3.68 29.10
CA TYR A 493 -31.88 4.05 30.13
C TYR A 493 -31.36 3.87 31.56
N ILE A 494 -30.69 2.76 31.84
CA ILE A 494 -30.11 2.49 33.17
C ILE A 494 -29.08 3.56 33.53
N ILE A 495 -28.18 3.90 32.60
CA ILE A 495 -27.13 4.91 32.83
C ILE A 495 -27.75 6.29 33.07
N ASP A 496 -28.72 6.69 32.24
CA ASP A 496 -29.29 8.03 32.26
C ASP A 496 -30.25 8.27 33.44
N HIS A 497 -30.87 7.22 33.97
CA HIS A 497 -31.95 7.34 34.96
C HIS A 497 -31.61 6.78 36.34
N SER A 498 -30.42 6.16 36.50
CA SER A 498 -29.94 5.73 37.82
C SER A 498 -29.18 6.87 38.52
N THR A 499 -29.19 6.83 39.85
CA THR A 499 -28.45 7.75 40.73
C THR A 499 -27.60 6.94 41.71
N GLU A 500 -26.77 7.61 42.51
CA GLU A 500 -25.90 6.97 43.50
C GLU A 500 -26.65 6.09 44.51
N THR A 501 -27.94 6.34 44.72
CA THR A 501 -28.76 5.62 45.70
C THR A 501 -29.92 4.82 45.10
N MET A 502 -30.05 4.81 43.77
CA MET A 502 -31.23 4.24 43.10
C MET A 502 -30.90 3.75 41.69
N LEU A 503 -31.17 2.47 41.45
CA LEU A 503 -31.07 1.85 40.13
C LEU A 503 -32.42 1.94 39.43
N ALA A 504 -32.45 2.62 38.28
CA ALA A 504 -33.60 2.63 37.38
C ALA A 504 -33.34 1.66 36.22
N ASP A 505 -34.33 0.82 35.91
CA ASP A 505 -34.23 -0.19 34.85
C ASP A 505 -35.51 -0.19 34.00
N ARG A 506 -35.39 -0.61 32.75
CA ARG A 506 -36.49 -0.74 31.80
C ARG A 506 -36.44 -2.10 31.10
N THR A 507 -37.48 -2.90 31.24
CA THR A 507 -37.59 -4.24 30.62
C THR A 507 -38.69 -4.27 29.57
N LEU A 508 -38.43 -4.92 28.44
CA LEU A 508 -39.44 -5.13 27.40
C LEU A 508 -40.40 -6.24 27.84
N GLN A 509 -41.70 -5.96 27.80
CA GLN A 509 -42.77 -6.91 28.09
C GLN A 509 -43.15 -7.71 26.84
N SER A 510 -43.87 -8.81 27.04
CA SER A 510 -44.30 -9.71 25.95
C SER A 510 -45.25 -9.08 24.93
N ASP A 511 -45.90 -7.96 25.29
CA ASP A 511 -46.78 -7.18 24.42
C ASP A 511 -46.05 -6.08 23.63
N GLY A 512 -44.72 -5.99 23.78
CA GLY A 512 -43.89 -4.96 23.13
C GLY A 512 -43.84 -3.62 23.89
N SER A 513 -44.53 -3.49 25.03
CA SER A 513 -44.43 -2.32 25.89
C SER A 513 -43.20 -2.39 26.81
N TYR A 514 -42.76 -1.26 27.36
CA TYR A 514 -41.66 -1.24 28.32
C TYR A 514 -42.19 -1.06 29.75
N ALA A 515 -41.78 -1.96 30.66
CA ALA A 515 -41.95 -1.80 32.10
C ALA A 515 -40.75 -1.06 32.67
N THR A 516 -40.96 -0.01 33.45
CA THR A 516 -39.89 0.66 34.21
C THR A 516 -39.94 0.23 35.67
N SER A 517 -38.78 0.01 36.28
CA SER A 517 -38.67 -0.27 37.71
C SER A 517 -37.56 0.57 38.34
N THR A 518 -37.72 0.91 39.61
CA THR A 518 -36.70 1.55 40.42
C THR A 518 -36.44 0.72 41.67
N ARG A 519 -35.17 0.62 42.08
CA ARG A 519 -34.78 -0.07 43.31
C ARG A 519 -33.77 0.77 44.06
N ALA A 520 -33.99 0.95 45.36
CA ALA A 520 -33.00 1.55 46.23
C ALA A 520 -31.79 0.64 46.32
N PHE A 521 -30.60 1.21 46.22
CA PHE A 521 -29.34 0.54 46.49
C PHE A 521 -28.51 1.46 47.37
N THR A 522 -27.92 0.92 48.42
CA THR A 522 -27.03 1.65 49.31
C THR A 522 -25.67 0.99 49.27
N LEU A 523 -24.64 1.77 48.95
CA LEU A 523 -23.27 1.37 49.23
C LEU A 523 -23.12 1.23 50.75
N PRO A 524 -22.38 0.22 51.27
CA PRO A 524 -22.10 0.12 52.70
C PRO A 524 -21.46 1.42 53.20
N ASP A 525 -21.88 1.89 54.38
CA ASP A 525 -21.34 3.09 55.01
C ASP A 525 -19.81 2.98 55.14
N ARG A 526 -19.10 3.75 54.31
CA ARG A 526 -17.65 3.90 54.38
C ARG A 526 -17.43 5.14 55.24
N GLY A 527 -17.40 4.97 56.56
CA GLY A 527 -17.20 6.07 57.51
C GLY A 527 -16.10 7.05 57.08
N SER A 528 -16.22 8.31 57.50
CA SER A 528 -15.30 9.38 57.07
C SER A 528 -13.86 9.09 57.54
N VAL A 529 -12.96 8.87 56.58
CA VAL A 529 -11.52 8.86 56.82
C VAL A 529 -11.03 10.32 56.86
N PRO A 530 -10.18 10.72 57.81
CA PRO A 530 -9.53 12.02 57.79
C PRO A 530 -8.83 12.24 56.44
N ALA A 531 -8.91 13.46 55.90
CA ALA A 531 -8.44 13.79 54.55
C ALA A 531 -6.93 13.51 54.32
N CYS A 532 -6.14 13.40 55.38
CA CYS A 532 -4.72 13.02 55.33
C CYS A 532 -4.26 12.44 56.69
N GLU A 533 -3.16 11.66 56.69
CA GLU A 533 -2.37 11.37 57.89
C GLU A 533 -1.40 12.55 58.12
N PRO A 534 -1.41 13.23 59.28
CA PRO A 534 -0.50 14.33 59.55
C PRO A 534 0.95 13.81 59.61
N VAL A 535 1.80 14.37 58.77
CA VAL A 535 3.22 14.00 58.65
C VAL A 535 4.08 15.23 58.84
N CYS A 536 5.33 15.02 59.27
CA CYS A 536 6.35 16.05 59.35
C CYS A 536 7.56 15.66 58.51
N LYS A 537 8.29 16.67 58.01
CA LYS A 537 9.51 16.51 57.23
C LYS A 537 10.69 16.85 58.12
N THR A 538 11.65 15.95 58.23
CA THR A 538 12.91 16.18 58.95
C THR A 538 14.09 15.98 58.01
N ARG A 539 15.27 16.48 58.40
CA ARG A 539 16.51 16.23 57.63
C ARG A 539 17.69 15.98 58.56
N ALA A 540 18.62 15.14 58.14
CA ALA A 540 19.89 14.92 58.83
C ALA A 540 21.07 15.24 57.90
N PRO A 541 22.15 15.84 58.40
CA PRO A 541 23.35 16.11 57.60
C PRO A 541 24.04 14.80 57.20
N LYS A 542 24.38 14.67 55.91
CA LYS A 542 25.13 13.57 55.32
C LYS A 542 26.39 14.10 54.64
N ALA A 543 27.52 13.46 54.87
CA ALA A 543 28.75 13.78 54.14
C ALA A 543 28.60 13.37 52.67
N ASN A 544 28.88 14.29 51.74
CA ASN A 544 28.76 14.01 50.31
C ASN A 544 29.99 13.24 49.80
N SER A 545 29.95 11.91 49.95
CA SER A 545 31.03 10.97 49.59
C SER A 545 30.82 10.30 48.23
N GLU A 546 29.84 10.76 47.44
CA GLU A 546 29.54 10.19 46.13
C GLU A 546 30.68 10.44 45.14
N ALA A 547 30.97 9.45 44.29
CA ALA A 547 32.10 9.47 43.36
C ALA A 547 31.64 9.88 41.95
N ALA A 548 32.29 10.90 41.40
CA ALA A 548 32.20 11.27 39.99
C ALA A 548 33.49 10.86 39.26
N PRO A 549 33.52 10.86 37.91
CA PRO A 549 34.71 10.53 37.13
C PRO A 549 35.96 11.35 37.49
N ASP A 550 35.79 12.50 38.16
CA ASP A 550 36.82 13.44 38.54
C ASP A 550 37.10 13.46 40.07
N GLY A 551 36.72 12.40 40.79
CA GLY A 551 36.93 12.20 42.23
C GLY A 551 35.66 12.33 43.09
N VAL A 552 35.83 12.31 44.42
CA VAL A 552 34.72 12.44 45.39
C VAL A 552 34.11 13.85 45.27
N VAL A 553 32.80 13.91 45.00
CA VAL A 553 32.06 15.16 44.71
C VAL A 553 32.18 16.17 45.85
N GLY A 554 32.22 15.72 47.10
CA GLY A 554 32.44 16.58 48.27
C GLY A 554 33.77 17.36 48.25
N ALA A 555 34.80 16.88 47.56
CA ALA A 555 36.08 17.60 47.44
C ALA A 555 35.99 18.86 46.56
N LYS A 556 34.90 19.04 45.82
CA LYS A 556 34.65 20.18 44.93
C LYS A 556 33.55 21.13 45.43
N GLN A 557 33.03 20.91 46.64
CA GLN A 557 31.95 21.71 47.24
C GLN A 557 32.47 22.58 48.39
N ASN A 558 32.06 23.85 48.43
CA ASN A 558 32.43 24.78 49.53
C ASN A 558 31.85 24.36 50.89
N LEU A 559 30.76 23.60 50.88
CA LEU A 559 30.14 22.94 52.04
C LEU A 559 29.81 21.49 51.63
N PRO A 560 30.63 20.49 52.00
CA PRO A 560 30.47 19.11 51.55
C PRO A 560 29.42 18.32 52.38
N THR A 561 28.38 19.01 52.83
CA THR A 561 27.29 18.43 53.63
C THR A 561 26.01 18.43 52.80
N GLY A 562 25.60 17.25 52.35
CA GLY A 562 24.26 17.00 51.84
C GLY A 562 23.28 16.78 53.00
N TYR A 563 22.00 16.66 52.69
CA TYR A 563 20.97 16.34 53.68
C TYR A 563 20.16 15.14 53.19
N ASP A 564 20.03 14.11 54.03
CA ASP A 564 18.99 13.11 53.84
C ASP A 564 17.70 13.69 54.41
N THR A 565 16.60 13.52 53.67
CA THR A 565 15.28 14.01 54.07
C THR A 565 14.41 12.83 54.47
N PHE A 566 13.74 12.94 55.61
CA PHE A 566 12.88 11.90 56.16
C PHE A 566 11.47 12.45 56.38
N PHE A 567 10.48 11.56 56.31
CA PHE A 567 9.09 11.87 56.61
C PHE A 567 8.62 10.97 57.75
N HIS A 568 8.09 11.58 58.81
CA HIS A 568 7.59 10.86 59.97
C HIS A 568 6.10 11.11 60.16
N ALA A 569 5.37 10.05 60.53
CA ALA A 569 4.00 10.20 61.00
C ALA A 569 4.02 10.95 62.34
N CYS A 570 3.13 11.93 62.48
CA CYS A 570 3.04 12.71 63.70
C CYS A 570 2.44 11.90 64.84
N THR A 571 2.87 12.19 66.07
CA THR A 571 2.28 11.57 67.25
C THR A 571 0.85 12.07 67.47
N ALA A 572 0.10 11.40 68.34
CA ALA A 572 -1.28 11.79 68.67
C ALA A 572 -1.39 13.24 69.20
N ASP A 573 -0.31 13.79 69.75
CA ASP A 573 -0.21 15.17 70.25
C ASP A 573 0.26 16.17 69.18
N ASN A 574 0.25 15.77 67.90
CA ASN A 574 0.70 16.56 66.75
C ASN A 574 2.18 16.99 66.83
N GLN A 575 3.03 16.14 67.41
CA GLN A 575 4.48 16.37 67.51
C GLN A 575 5.25 15.50 66.50
N CYS A 576 6.32 16.07 65.95
CA CYS A 576 7.18 15.39 65.00
C CYS A 576 8.22 14.52 65.73
N PRO A 577 8.23 13.20 65.56
CA PRO A 577 9.20 12.32 66.22
C PRO A 577 10.53 12.29 65.46
N ALA A 578 11.26 13.41 65.46
CA ALA A 578 12.55 13.51 64.77
C ALA A 578 13.57 12.51 65.33
N GLY A 579 14.28 11.82 64.43
CA GLY A 579 15.34 10.88 64.79
C GLY A 579 16.61 11.56 65.32
N PRO A 580 17.57 10.79 65.87
CA PRO A 580 18.81 11.35 66.42
C PRO A 580 19.63 12.10 65.37
N GLY A 581 19.87 13.39 65.59
CA GLY A 581 20.60 14.25 64.66
C GLY A 581 19.76 14.81 63.50
N GLU A 582 18.46 14.54 63.50
CA GLU A 582 17.51 15.15 62.55
C GLU A 582 17.00 16.49 63.07
N GLU A 583 16.85 17.45 62.16
CA GLU A 583 16.15 18.71 62.41
C GLU A 583 14.81 18.75 61.66
N VAL A 584 13.79 19.32 62.30
CA VAL A 584 12.45 19.45 61.70
C VAL A 584 12.48 20.55 60.66
N VAL A 585 12.19 20.19 59.41
CA VAL A 585 12.09 21.10 58.26
C VAL A 585 10.67 21.60 58.09
N SER A 586 9.69 20.69 58.19
CA SER A 586 8.26 21.02 58.16
C SER A 586 7.56 20.35 59.33
N ALA A 587 6.83 21.14 60.12
CA ALA A 587 6.05 20.65 61.24
C ALA A 587 4.86 19.79 60.77
N CYS A 588 4.21 19.13 61.73
CA CYS A 588 3.09 18.23 61.50
C CYS A 588 1.90 18.90 60.80
N GLY A 589 1.53 18.35 59.64
CA GLY A 589 0.36 18.79 58.88
C GLY A 589 0.06 17.88 57.69
N CYS A 590 -0.96 18.25 56.89
CA CYS A 590 -1.16 17.64 55.58
C CYS A 590 -0.13 18.22 54.60
N LEU A 591 1.05 17.62 54.54
CA LEU A 591 2.10 18.04 53.60
C LEU A 591 1.79 17.48 52.20
N ASP A 592 1.85 18.35 51.20
CA ASP A 592 1.71 17.99 49.78
C ASP A 592 3.05 18.21 49.06
N ASP A 593 3.96 17.23 49.23
CA ASP A 593 5.23 17.17 48.51
C ASP A 593 5.12 16.27 47.25
N PHE A 594 3.90 16.06 46.73
CA PHE A 594 3.65 15.27 45.53
C PHE A 594 4.47 15.72 44.31
N PRO A 595 4.68 17.03 44.04
CA PRO A 595 5.55 17.47 42.95
C PRO A 595 7.01 17.00 43.12
N GLU A 596 7.52 16.99 44.34
CA GLU A 596 8.90 16.59 44.66
C GLU A 596 9.08 15.07 44.51
N ALA A 597 8.09 14.29 44.96
CA ALA A 597 8.04 12.84 44.77
C ALA A 597 7.91 12.45 43.29
N VAL A 598 7.08 13.17 42.51
CA VAL A 598 6.95 12.95 41.06
C VAL A 598 8.25 13.26 40.34
N VAL A 599 8.95 14.34 40.71
CA VAL A 599 10.28 14.67 40.15
C VAL A 599 11.28 13.56 40.49
N MET A 600 11.36 13.09 41.74
CA MET A 600 12.27 11.99 42.10
C MET A 600 11.94 10.69 41.34
N MET A 601 10.66 10.29 41.29
CA MET A 601 10.20 9.11 40.55
C MET A 601 10.50 9.24 39.05
N GLN A 602 10.37 10.43 38.48
CA GLN A 602 10.71 10.69 37.09
C GLN A 602 12.23 10.68 36.86
N THR A 603 13.03 11.13 37.83
CA THR A 603 14.49 11.06 37.75
C THR A 603 14.98 9.61 37.86
N VAL A 604 14.38 8.80 38.73
CA VAL A 604 14.63 7.35 38.83
C VAL A 604 14.18 6.62 37.56
N ARG A 605 13.04 7.02 36.97
CA ARG A 605 12.59 6.49 35.67
C ARG A 605 13.54 6.87 34.54
N LEU A 606 14.06 8.10 34.52
CA LEU A 606 15.04 8.56 33.54
C LEU A 606 16.39 7.86 33.73
N ALA A 607 16.86 7.68 34.97
CA ALA A 607 18.07 6.93 35.28
C ALA A 607 17.92 5.42 34.97
N GLY A 608 16.75 4.85 35.21
CA GLY A 608 16.40 3.49 34.81
C GLY A 608 16.30 3.31 33.29
N ALA A 609 15.87 4.34 32.57
CA ALA A 609 15.92 4.39 31.11
C ALA A 609 17.37 4.53 30.59
N ASP A 610 18.23 5.28 31.29
CA ASP A 610 19.67 5.41 30.96
C ASP A 610 20.45 4.10 31.21
N MET A 611 20.03 3.29 32.19
CA MET A 611 20.56 1.92 32.39
C MET A 611 20.08 0.92 31.33
N VAL A 612 19.09 1.29 30.52
CA VAL A 612 18.60 0.52 29.36
C VAL A 612 18.83 1.37 28.12
N CYS A 613 20.10 1.69 27.82
CA CYS A 613 20.66 1.95 26.49
C CYS A 613 22.01 2.69 26.58
N THR A 614 23.12 1.98 26.80
CA THR A 614 24.39 2.40 26.17
C THR A 614 24.48 1.74 24.80
N GLY A 615 23.59 2.19 23.91
CA GLY A 615 23.72 2.05 22.46
C GLY A 615 23.89 3.44 21.90
N SER A 616 25.11 3.97 21.94
CA SER A 616 25.45 5.22 21.26
C SER A 616 25.32 5.03 19.76
N VAL A 617 24.48 5.87 19.16
CA VAL A 617 24.50 6.19 17.73
C VAL A 617 25.85 6.82 17.40
N GLN A 618 26.62 6.17 16.53
CA GLN A 618 27.47 6.85 15.54
C GLN A 618 27.57 5.98 14.29
#